data_AF-A0A1H3VL52-F1
#
_entry.id   AF-A0A1H3VL52-F1
#
_cell.length_a   1.000
_cell.length_b   1.000
_cell.length_c   1.000
_cell.angle_alpha   90.00
_cell.angle_beta   90.00
_cell.angle_gamma   90.00
#
_symmetry.space_group_name_H-M   'P 1'
#
loop_
_entity.id
_entity.type
_entity.pdbx_description
1 polymer ?
#
loop_
_entity_poly.entity_id
_entity_poly.type
_entity_poly.pdbx_seq_one_letter_code
_entity_poly.pdbx_strand_id
1 'polypeptide(L)'
;MVKDMQTIEKEQLARLHWHGRTCYDEEEGNVYFDWTCCSFECRFKGTVLLAGFHMIPGKTQVKVPSKDPMQMELADIDDYPWMAVFVDGEEQPRYTFDIRQKNQDYILWSGKCAEEHTIRVMKLSEAQFSSIALHSLSTDGDFLKAPECHRQQIEFIGDSITCGFGNMSTEADRLFFNNEENGWLAYGSVAARELGMEPAFVCYSGISIRHHEVMAKYGILDLYEYADRGLQDAKGQEPEKWNFSLRQSSIVVINLGTNDRNAVAWSEGTYTEADFRKDYEKLIGIVRDCNPDALIICALGSMDYYLFDSIAAVVDQYKMNNKDSKITTFKFTSMMNIGADVGGCMHPSKFKHAGMGRELAEFIKKIRE
;
A
#
# COMPACT_ATOMS: atom_id res chain seq x y z
N MET A 1 -2.05 36.86 8.38
CA MET A 1 -0.80 36.38 8.99
C MET A 1 -1.02 34.93 9.35
N VAL A 2 -0.58 34.01 8.50
CA VAL A 2 -0.51 32.59 8.86
C VAL A 2 0.57 32.52 9.92
N LYS A 3 0.22 32.15 11.15
CA LYS A 3 1.23 31.83 12.18
C LYS A 3 2.17 30.79 11.56
N ASP A 4 3.48 30.95 11.74
CA ASP A 4 4.43 29.88 11.46
C ASP A 4 3.84 28.57 12.01
N MET A 5 3.49 27.64 11.13
CA MET A 5 2.87 26.38 11.53
C MET A 5 3.95 25.59 12.28
N GLN A 6 3.81 25.55 13.60
CA GLN A 6 4.66 24.76 14.48
C GLN A 6 4.47 23.28 14.16
N THR A 7 5.52 22.49 14.38
CA THR A 7 5.49 21.03 14.35
C THR A 7 4.25 20.50 15.08
N ILE A 8 3.58 19.50 14.51
CA ILE A 8 2.36 18.95 15.07
C ILE A 8 2.55 18.55 16.53
N GLU A 9 1.72 19.08 17.42
CA GLU A 9 1.85 18.79 18.85
C GLU A 9 1.39 17.36 19.15
N LYS A 10 1.99 16.69 20.15
CA LYS A 10 1.60 15.33 20.58
C LYS A 10 0.11 15.24 20.92
N GLU A 11 -0.47 16.31 21.47
CA GLU A 11 -1.91 16.38 21.77
C GLU A 11 -2.79 16.41 20.53
N GLN A 12 -2.31 17.03 19.44
CA GLN A 12 -3.01 17.01 18.15
C GLN A 12 -2.90 15.64 17.50
N LEU A 13 -1.72 15.00 17.54
CA LEU A 13 -1.52 13.63 17.06
C LEU A 13 -2.47 12.64 17.73
N ALA A 14 -2.71 12.80 19.04
CA ALA A 14 -3.65 11.96 19.79
C ALA A 14 -5.12 12.13 19.38
N ARG A 15 -5.46 13.18 18.62
CA ARG A 15 -6.82 13.43 18.09
C ARG A 15 -7.02 12.89 16.68
N LEU A 16 -5.94 12.49 16.01
CA LEU A 16 -5.99 11.88 14.68
C LEU A 16 -6.33 10.41 14.79
N HIS A 17 -7.05 9.92 13.79
CA HIS A 17 -7.23 8.49 13.58
C HIS A 17 -6.36 8.05 12.41
N TRP A 18 -5.38 7.18 12.68
CA TRP A 18 -4.47 6.65 11.67
C TRP A 18 -4.99 5.33 11.11
N HIS A 19 -4.82 5.15 9.81
CA HIS A 19 -5.12 3.91 9.11
C HIS A 19 -3.87 3.41 8.38
N GLY A 20 -3.56 2.13 8.57
CA GLY A 20 -2.33 1.53 8.11
C GLY A 20 -1.16 1.77 9.07
N ARG A 21 0.05 1.44 8.62
CA ARG A 21 1.26 1.55 9.44
C ARG A 21 1.84 2.96 9.35
N THR A 22 2.34 3.44 10.49
CA THR A 22 2.96 4.75 10.64
C THR A 22 4.31 4.63 11.32
N CYS A 23 5.25 5.51 10.97
CA CYS A 23 6.55 5.63 11.62
C CYS A 23 6.69 7.06 12.18
N TYR A 24 6.91 7.19 13.49
CA TYR A 24 7.15 8.49 14.10
C TYR A 24 8.65 8.79 14.11
N ASP A 25 9.05 9.88 13.48
CA ASP A 25 10.41 10.38 13.50
C ASP A 25 10.55 11.38 14.65
N GLU A 26 11.25 10.97 15.73
CA GLU A 26 11.46 11.82 16.90
C GLU A 26 12.35 13.03 16.61
N GLU A 27 13.29 12.92 15.65
CA GLU A 27 14.24 13.98 15.32
C GLU A 27 13.55 15.12 14.56
N GLU A 28 12.65 14.76 13.63
CA GLU A 28 11.92 15.73 12.81
C GLU A 28 10.55 16.13 13.40
N GLY A 29 10.02 15.34 14.34
CA GLY A 29 8.65 15.49 14.85
C GLY A 29 7.58 15.20 13.79
N ASN A 30 7.89 14.30 12.86
CA ASN A 30 7.07 13.96 11.71
C ASN A 30 6.44 12.58 11.89
N VAL A 31 5.19 12.38 11.44
CA VAL A 31 4.59 11.04 11.33
C VAL A 31 4.52 10.63 9.87
N TYR A 32 5.34 9.66 9.48
CA TYR A 32 5.35 9.08 8.14
C TYR A 32 4.27 8.00 7.99
N PHE A 33 3.71 7.89 6.79
CA PHE A 33 2.61 6.98 6.48
C PHE A 33 2.68 6.49 5.02
N ASP A 34 3.75 5.77 4.68
CA ASP A 34 4.15 5.59 3.28
C ASP A 34 3.47 4.45 2.53
N TRP A 35 2.90 3.47 3.21
CA TRP A 35 2.26 2.36 2.52
C TRP A 35 1.04 2.82 1.72
N THR A 36 0.75 2.09 0.64
CA THR A 36 -0.43 2.33 -0.19
C THR A 36 -1.68 2.45 0.68
N CYS A 37 -2.49 3.48 0.45
CA CYS A 37 -3.71 3.79 1.20
C CYS A 37 -3.53 4.05 2.71
N CYS A 38 -2.31 4.18 3.23
CA CYS A 38 -2.13 4.76 4.55
C CYS A 38 -2.74 6.17 4.59
N SER A 39 -3.40 6.49 5.70
CA SER A 39 -4.12 7.74 5.85
C SER A 39 -4.21 8.20 7.29
N PHE A 40 -4.49 9.48 7.47
CA PHE A 40 -5.01 10.01 8.72
C PHE A 40 -6.39 10.63 8.50
N GLU A 41 -7.20 10.59 9.53
CA GLU A 41 -8.49 11.24 9.61
C GLU A 41 -8.51 12.22 10.78
N CYS A 42 -9.04 13.42 10.55
CA CYS A 42 -9.26 14.43 11.57
C CYS A 42 -10.68 14.98 11.48
N ARG A 43 -11.27 15.28 12.64
CA ARG A 43 -12.54 15.99 12.70
C ARG A 43 -12.28 17.39 13.22
N PHE A 44 -12.86 18.40 12.57
CA PHE A 44 -12.68 19.78 12.98
C PHE A 44 -13.97 20.58 12.78
N LYS A 45 -14.07 21.73 13.46
CA LYS A 45 -15.10 22.73 13.23
C LYS A 45 -14.44 24.07 12.95
N GLY A 46 -14.56 24.58 11.74
CA GLY A 46 -13.89 25.81 11.29
C GLY A 46 -14.27 26.17 9.86
N THR A 47 -13.67 27.24 9.33
CA THR A 47 -13.82 27.61 7.91
C THR A 47 -12.69 27.08 7.05
N VAL A 48 -11.52 26.81 7.64
CA VAL A 48 -10.32 26.35 6.93
C VAL A 48 -9.62 25.24 7.71
N LEU A 49 -9.14 24.24 6.97
CA LEU A 49 -8.20 23.22 7.47
C LEU A 49 -6.98 23.17 6.54
N LEU A 50 -5.79 23.27 7.13
CA LEU A 50 -4.49 23.19 6.47
C LEU A 50 -3.70 22.01 7.04
N ALA A 51 -2.99 21.28 6.18
CA ALA A 51 -1.96 20.33 6.58
C ALA A 51 -0.64 20.69 5.92
N GLY A 52 0.42 20.73 6.72
CA GLY A 52 1.80 20.80 6.25
C GLY A 52 2.37 19.40 6.11
N PHE A 53 2.98 19.13 4.97
CA PHE A 53 3.58 17.84 4.65
C PHE A 53 5.09 17.94 4.50
N HIS A 54 5.79 16.88 4.92
CA HIS A 54 7.20 16.66 4.63
C HIS A 54 7.35 15.50 3.64
N MET A 55 8.00 15.73 2.50
CA MET A 55 8.11 14.76 1.41
C MET A 55 9.57 14.45 1.09
N ILE A 56 9.86 13.16 0.90
CA ILE A 56 11.13 12.66 0.38
C ILE A 56 10.84 12.02 -0.98
N PRO A 57 11.44 12.52 -2.09
CA PRO A 57 11.17 11.96 -3.40
C PRO A 57 11.79 10.56 -3.51
N GLY A 58 11.06 9.62 -4.09
CA GLY A 58 11.65 8.37 -4.52
C GLY A 58 12.35 8.52 -5.86
N LYS A 59 12.89 7.42 -6.36
CA LYS A 59 13.61 7.39 -7.63
C LYS A 59 13.02 6.32 -8.54
N THR A 60 12.68 6.71 -9.76
CA THR A 60 12.40 5.77 -10.84
C THR A 60 13.53 5.83 -11.85
N GLN A 61 14.07 4.65 -12.15
CA GLN A 61 15.11 4.51 -13.15
C GLN A 61 14.48 4.42 -14.54
N VAL A 62 14.81 5.35 -15.42
CA VAL A 62 14.35 5.37 -16.80
C VAL A 62 15.52 5.34 -17.77
N LYS A 63 15.25 4.86 -18.99
CA LYS A 63 16.20 4.98 -20.10
C LYS A 63 16.03 6.36 -20.74
N VAL A 64 17.05 7.18 -20.71
CA VAL A 64 17.10 8.50 -21.35
C VAL A 64 18.10 8.51 -22.51
N PRO A 65 17.94 9.39 -23.52
CA PRO A 65 18.95 9.55 -24.57
C PRO A 65 20.30 9.92 -23.96
N SER A 66 21.34 9.18 -24.32
CA SER A 66 22.71 9.50 -23.90
C SER A 66 23.32 10.59 -24.80
N LYS A 67 24.59 10.95 -24.53
CA LYS A 67 25.37 11.82 -25.44
C LYS A 67 25.62 11.19 -26.81
N ASP A 68 25.59 9.87 -26.91
CA ASP A 68 25.54 9.15 -28.17
C ASP A 68 24.07 9.00 -28.62
N PRO A 69 23.65 9.60 -29.75
CA PRO A 69 22.27 9.54 -30.24
C PRO A 69 21.75 8.13 -30.53
N MET A 70 22.63 7.12 -30.62
CA MET A 70 22.26 5.71 -30.83
C MET A 70 22.15 4.91 -29.54
N GLN A 71 22.43 5.51 -28.38
CA GLN A 71 22.45 4.82 -27.09
C GLN A 71 21.52 5.50 -26.08
N MET A 72 20.89 4.66 -25.26
CA MET A 72 20.14 5.10 -24.08
C MET A 72 20.98 4.82 -22.84
N GLU A 73 20.96 5.71 -21.86
CA GLU A 73 21.56 5.52 -20.55
C GLU A 73 20.49 5.47 -19.47
N LEU A 74 20.79 4.83 -18.34
CA LEU A 74 19.89 4.83 -17.18
C LEU A 74 20.07 6.13 -16.42
N ALA A 75 18.97 6.79 -16.11
CA ALA A 75 18.92 7.96 -15.26
C ALA A 75 17.82 7.80 -14.22
N ASP A 76 18.10 8.29 -13.00
CA ASP A 76 17.11 8.35 -11.95
C ASP A 76 16.33 9.67 -12.06
N ILE A 77 15.01 9.55 -12.07
CA ILE A 77 14.08 10.68 -12.02
C ILE A 77 13.35 10.65 -10.68
N ASP A 78 13.11 11.83 -10.11
CA ASP A 78 12.34 11.98 -8.89
C ASP A 78 10.87 11.59 -9.13
N ASP A 79 10.33 10.80 -8.21
CA ASP A 79 8.89 10.56 -8.08
C ASP A 79 8.35 11.17 -6.79
N TYR A 80 7.07 11.53 -6.85
CA TYR A 80 6.38 12.31 -5.83
C TYR A 80 5.12 11.60 -5.35
N PRO A 81 4.79 11.67 -4.06
CA PRO A 81 3.61 10.99 -3.51
C PRO A 81 2.34 11.57 -4.11
N TRP A 82 1.41 10.69 -4.47
CA TRP A 82 0.07 11.07 -4.91
C TRP A 82 -0.92 10.89 -3.76
N MET A 83 -1.71 11.92 -3.50
CA MET A 83 -2.57 12.02 -2.32
C MET A 83 -4.03 12.22 -2.71
N ALA A 84 -4.94 11.86 -1.80
CA ALA A 84 -6.39 12.05 -1.93
C ALA A 84 -6.99 12.65 -0.66
N VAL A 85 -7.97 13.55 -0.83
CA VAL A 85 -8.77 14.09 0.28
C VAL A 85 -10.20 13.58 0.18
N PHE A 86 -10.70 12.96 1.25
CA PHE A 86 -12.08 12.55 1.41
C PHE A 86 -12.75 13.40 2.48
N VAL A 87 -14.04 13.64 2.32
CA VAL A 87 -14.83 14.50 3.19
C VAL A 87 -16.06 13.75 3.67
N ASP A 88 -16.33 13.82 4.98
CA ASP A 88 -17.56 13.35 5.63
C ASP A 88 -17.91 11.88 5.34
N GLY A 89 -16.88 11.04 5.21
CA GLY A 89 -17.02 9.59 5.02
C GLY A 89 -17.36 9.15 3.59
N GLU A 90 -17.34 10.08 2.62
CA GLU A 90 -17.56 9.77 1.21
C GLU A 90 -16.51 8.79 0.66
N GLU A 91 -16.95 7.88 -0.22
CA GLU A 91 -16.06 6.87 -0.84
C GLU A 91 -15.22 7.43 -1.98
N GLN A 92 -15.68 8.49 -2.63
CA GLN A 92 -14.95 9.14 -3.72
C GLN A 92 -14.15 10.32 -3.16
N PRO A 93 -12.87 10.46 -3.55
CA PRO A 93 -12.10 11.60 -3.10
C PRO A 93 -12.69 12.89 -3.67
N ARG A 94 -12.73 13.93 -2.85
CA ARG A 94 -13.12 15.28 -3.27
C ARG A 94 -12.13 15.81 -4.32
N TYR A 95 -10.84 15.53 -4.14
CA TYR A 95 -9.77 15.81 -5.10
C TYR A 95 -8.52 14.99 -4.76
N THR A 96 -7.61 14.92 -5.73
CA THR A 96 -6.28 14.31 -5.61
C THR A 96 -5.19 15.29 -6.01
N PHE A 97 -3.97 15.12 -5.50
CA PHE A 97 -2.85 16.03 -5.76
C PHE A 97 -1.50 15.34 -5.52
N ASP A 98 -0.43 15.81 -6.15
CA ASP A 98 0.95 15.46 -5.78
C ASP A 98 1.56 16.49 -4.82
N ILE A 99 2.61 16.08 -4.12
CA ILE A 99 3.45 16.94 -3.27
C ILE A 99 4.87 16.94 -3.83
N ARG A 100 5.29 18.06 -4.42
CA ARG A 100 6.60 18.16 -5.11
C ARG A 100 7.67 18.91 -4.35
N GLN A 101 7.28 19.67 -3.33
CA GLN A 101 8.22 20.40 -2.49
C GLN A 101 8.50 19.61 -1.22
N LYS A 102 9.74 19.68 -0.73
CA LYS A 102 10.16 18.98 0.50
C LYS A 102 9.25 19.30 1.69
N ASN A 103 8.89 20.57 1.86
CA ASN A 103 7.89 21.01 2.82
C ASN A 103 6.81 21.79 2.07
N GLN A 104 5.54 21.44 2.26
CA GLN A 104 4.44 22.10 1.56
C GLN A 104 3.13 22.08 2.35
N ASP A 105 2.49 23.23 2.44
CA ASP A 105 1.15 23.36 3.03
C ASP A 105 0.06 23.15 1.97
N TYR A 106 -0.98 22.42 2.34
CA TYR A 106 -2.16 22.17 1.52
C TYR A 106 -3.43 22.56 2.25
N ILE A 107 -4.31 23.26 1.55
CA ILE A 107 -5.69 23.48 1.99
C ILE A 107 -6.42 22.14 1.82
N LEU A 108 -6.84 21.55 2.94
CA LEU A 108 -7.66 20.35 2.99
C LEU A 108 -9.16 20.68 2.97
N TRP A 109 -9.53 21.83 3.51
CA TRP A 109 -10.89 22.36 3.46
C TRP A 109 -10.91 23.88 3.46
N SER A 110 -11.87 24.47 2.73
CA SER A 110 -12.21 25.89 2.81
C SER A 110 -13.70 26.11 2.53
N GLY A 111 -14.38 26.80 3.44
CA GLY A 111 -15.82 27.12 3.38
C GLY A 111 -16.11 28.58 3.70
N LYS A 112 -17.37 29.00 3.50
CA LYS A 112 -17.81 30.39 3.77
C LYS A 112 -18.19 30.65 5.23
N CYS A 113 -18.58 29.60 5.95
CA CYS A 113 -18.98 29.63 7.35
C CYS A 113 -18.33 28.47 8.10
N ALA A 114 -18.29 28.59 9.43
CA ALA A 114 -17.71 27.57 10.28
C ALA A 114 -18.62 26.34 10.28
N GLU A 115 -18.12 25.24 9.72
CA GLU A 115 -18.81 23.97 9.57
C GLU A 115 -18.00 22.86 10.21
N GLU A 116 -18.67 21.76 10.54
CA GLU A 116 -18.01 20.58 11.09
C GLU A 116 -17.80 19.56 9.99
N HIS A 117 -16.56 19.09 9.83
CA HIS A 117 -16.22 18.05 8.86
C HIS A 117 -15.29 17.00 9.43
N THR A 118 -15.37 15.82 8.86
CA THR A 118 -14.38 14.76 9.00
C THR A 118 -13.57 14.69 7.70
N ILE A 119 -12.28 14.96 7.78
CA ILE A 119 -11.37 14.99 6.64
C ILE A 119 -10.39 13.84 6.76
N ARG A 120 -10.34 13.00 5.73
CA ARG A 120 -9.37 11.92 5.59
C ARG A 120 -8.41 12.22 4.46
N VAL A 121 -7.12 12.19 4.75
CA VAL A 121 -6.05 12.36 3.76
C VAL A 121 -5.31 11.05 3.60
N MET A 122 -5.24 10.56 2.37
CA MET A 122 -4.74 9.23 2.03
C MET A 122 -3.63 9.32 0.99
N LYS A 123 -2.57 8.54 1.16
CA LYS A 123 -1.56 8.32 0.12
C LYS A 123 -2.07 7.24 -0.85
N LEU A 124 -2.13 7.57 -2.13
CA LEU A 124 -2.60 6.67 -3.19
C LEU A 124 -1.46 5.84 -3.81
N SER A 125 -0.28 6.44 -3.94
CA SER A 125 0.92 5.77 -4.45
C SER A 125 1.62 4.95 -3.37
N GLU A 126 2.43 3.99 -3.77
CA GLU A 126 3.13 3.05 -2.90
C GLU A 126 4.35 3.64 -2.17
N ALA A 127 4.91 2.85 -1.26
CA ALA A 127 6.06 3.20 -0.45
C ALA A 127 7.38 3.23 -1.25
N GLN A 128 7.48 2.51 -2.37
CA GLN A 128 8.71 2.43 -3.15
C GLN A 128 9.12 3.78 -3.77
N PHE A 129 8.16 4.56 -4.27
CA PHE A 129 8.43 5.70 -5.15
C PHE A 129 8.38 7.06 -4.46
N SER A 130 8.08 7.11 -3.16
CA SER A 130 8.17 8.34 -2.36
C SER A 130 7.83 8.08 -0.90
N SER A 131 8.30 8.97 -0.02
CA SER A 131 7.87 9.03 1.38
C SER A 131 7.17 10.34 1.69
N ILE A 132 6.19 10.29 2.59
CA ILE A 132 5.36 11.40 3.01
C ILE A 132 5.08 11.35 4.51
N ALA A 133 5.21 12.50 5.16
CA ALA A 133 4.85 12.68 6.55
C ALA A 133 3.92 13.86 6.76
N LEU A 134 3.07 13.73 7.79
CA LEU A 134 2.34 14.85 8.34
C LEU A 134 3.28 15.62 9.26
N HIS A 135 3.54 16.88 8.92
CA HIS A 135 4.41 17.77 9.67
C HIS A 135 3.61 18.70 10.59
N SER A 136 2.47 19.21 10.12
CA SER A 136 1.65 20.14 10.88
C SER A 136 0.19 20.08 10.44
N LEU A 137 -0.72 20.44 11.34
CA LEU A 137 -2.16 20.50 11.08
C LEU A 137 -2.75 21.73 11.77
N SER A 138 -3.45 22.58 11.03
CA SER A 138 -4.01 23.81 11.58
C SER A 138 -5.41 24.10 11.03
N THR A 139 -6.23 24.73 11.88
CA THR A 139 -7.56 25.22 11.52
C THR A 139 -7.78 26.58 12.19
N ASP A 140 -8.71 27.37 11.66
CA ASP A 140 -9.17 28.62 12.27
C ASP A 140 -10.24 28.41 13.36
N GLY A 141 -10.65 27.17 13.60
CA GLY A 141 -11.54 26.78 14.69
C GLY A 141 -10.95 25.70 15.59
N ASP A 142 -11.72 24.64 15.85
CA ASP A 142 -11.39 23.63 16.86
C ASP A 142 -11.23 22.23 16.27
N PHE A 143 -10.22 21.49 16.74
CA PHE A 143 -10.13 20.05 16.51
C PHE A 143 -11.03 19.27 17.46
N LEU A 144 -11.89 18.43 16.91
CA LEU A 144 -12.81 17.58 17.65
C LEU A 144 -12.23 16.18 17.82
N LYS A 145 -12.81 15.38 18.73
CA LYS A 145 -12.46 13.96 18.83
C LYS A 145 -12.88 13.27 17.52
N ALA A 146 -11.94 12.58 16.86
CA ALA A 146 -12.27 11.74 15.70
C ALA A 146 -13.30 10.66 16.10
N PRO A 147 -14.23 10.30 15.21
CA PRO A 147 -15.16 9.21 15.47
C PRO A 147 -14.40 7.89 15.70
N GLU A 148 -14.91 7.04 16.59
CA GLU A 148 -14.31 5.71 16.78
C GLU A 148 -14.61 4.85 15.55
N CYS A 149 -13.57 4.51 14.78
CA CYS A 149 -13.72 3.60 13.63
C CYS A 149 -13.69 2.14 14.10
N HIS A 150 -14.89 1.57 14.26
CA HIS A 150 -15.10 0.17 14.67
C HIS A 150 -15.01 -0.84 13.51
N ARG A 151 -14.63 -0.43 12.29
CA ARG A 151 -14.53 -1.35 11.16
C ARG A 151 -13.42 -2.37 11.38
N GLN A 152 -13.72 -3.65 11.19
CA GLN A 152 -12.70 -4.69 11.17
C GLN A 152 -11.68 -4.41 10.05
N GLN A 153 -10.41 -4.76 10.28
CA GLN A 153 -9.35 -4.57 9.29
C GLN A 153 -9.15 -5.84 8.44
N ILE A 154 -8.88 -5.62 7.15
CA ILE A 154 -8.33 -6.60 6.22
C ILE A 154 -6.98 -6.06 5.70
N GLU A 155 -5.90 -6.83 5.88
CA GLU A 155 -4.56 -6.45 5.43
C GLU A 155 -4.20 -7.19 4.14
N PHE A 156 -3.63 -6.46 3.19
CA PHE A 156 -3.19 -6.97 1.91
C PHE A 156 -1.67 -6.91 1.84
N ILE A 157 -1.05 -8.08 1.64
CA ILE A 157 0.37 -8.25 1.46
C ILE A 157 0.59 -8.60 -0.02
N GLY A 158 1.41 -7.85 -0.74
CA GLY A 158 1.53 -8.09 -2.17
C GLY A 158 2.58 -7.29 -2.93
N ASP A 159 2.53 -7.44 -4.23
CA ASP A 159 3.41 -6.76 -5.19
C ASP A 159 2.71 -5.57 -5.84
N SER A 160 3.17 -5.18 -7.04
CA SER A 160 2.64 -4.08 -7.85
C SER A 160 1.14 -4.19 -8.12
N ILE A 161 0.59 -5.42 -8.20
CA ILE A 161 -0.85 -5.65 -8.37
C ILE A 161 -1.61 -5.16 -7.13
N THR A 162 -1.03 -5.34 -5.94
CA THR A 162 -1.62 -4.88 -4.68
C THR A 162 -1.44 -3.38 -4.49
N CYS A 163 -0.34 -2.80 -4.97
CA CYS A 163 -0.13 -1.34 -5.01
C CYS A 163 -1.14 -0.62 -5.91
N GLY A 164 -1.61 -1.27 -6.97
CA GLY A 164 -2.42 -0.66 -8.02
C GLY A 164 -1.59 -0.05 -9.15
N PHE A 165 -0.37 -0.54 -9.35
CA PHE A 165 0.58 -0.05 -10.33
C PHE A 165 -0.03 -0.04 -11.74
N GLY A 166 0.00 1.13 -12.39
CA GLY A 166 -0.46 1.31 -13.76
C GLY A 166 -1.98 1.24 -13.95
N ASN A 167 -2.77 1.13 -12.87
CA ASN A 167 -4.21 0.87 -12.99
C ASN A 167 -5.02 2.03 -13.59
N MET A 168 -4.51 3.25 -13.55
CA MET A 168 -5.17 4.43 -14.13
C MET A 168 -4.86 4.61 -15.62
N SER A 169 -3.81 3.97 -16.13
CA SER A 169 -3.46 4.03 -17.55
C SER A 169 -4.37 3.14 -18.39
N THR A 170 -4.56 3.54 -19.65
CA THR A 170 -5.19 2.72 -20.70
C THR A 170 -4.20 2.32 -21.80
N GLU A 171 -2.95 2.75 -21.67
CA GLU A 171 -1.86 2.48 -22.60
C GLU A 171 -0.95 1.41 -22.00
N ALA A 172 -0.93 0.22 -22.60
CA ALA A 172 -0.28 -0.95 -22.02
C ALA A 172 1.26 -0.94 -22.14
N ASP A 173 1.78 -0.47 -23.27
CA ASP A 173 3.20 -0.61 -23.66
C ASP A 173 4.09 0.57 -23.25
N ARG A 174 3.60 1.48 -22.40
CA ARG A 174 4.35 2.67 -22.00
C ARG A 174 5.03 2.53 -20.65
N LEU A 175 5.92 3.47 -20.35
CA LEU A 175 6.57 3.59 -19.04
C LEU A 175 5.55 4.01 -17.96
N PHE A 176 5.87 3.63 -16.72
CA PHE A 176 5.08 3.99 -15.55
C PHE A 176 5.29 5.46 -15.17
N PHE A 177 4.21 6.11 -14.74
CA PHE A 177 4.25 7.38 -14.01
C PHE A 177 3.50 7.21 -12.70
N ASN A 178 4.04 7.75 -11.61
CA ASN A 178 3.50 7.51 -10.28
C ASN A 178 2.07 8.04 -10.08
N ASN A 179 1.65 9.07 -10.85
CA ASN A 179 0.29 9.59 -10.83
C ASN A 179 -0.76 8.65 -11.46
N GLU A 180 -0.33 7.51 -12.00
CA GLU A 180 -1.19 6.50 -12.60
C GLU A 180 -1.37 5.24 -11.75
N GLU A 181 -0.77 5.24 -10.57
CA GLU A 181 -1.07 4.30 -9.52
C GLU A 181 -2.14 4.89 -8.60
N ASN A 182 -3.17 4.08 -8.33
CA ASN A 182 -4.20 4.45 -7.38
C ASN A 182 -4.59 3.24 -6.53
N GLY A 183 -3.99 3.13 -5.35
CA GLY A 183 -4.29 2.08 -4.38
C GLY A 183 -5.75 2.04 -3.93
N TRP A 184 -6.47 3.16 -3.96
CA TRP A 184 -7.89 3.20 -3.58
C TRP A 184 -8.79 2.51 -4.62
N LEU A 185 -8.31 2.40 -5.85
CA LEU A 185 -8.95 1.66 -6.94
C LEU A 185 -8.34 0.27 -7.16
N ALA A 186 -7.31 -0.12 -6.41
CA ALA A 186 -6.76 -1.47 -6.42
C ALA A 186 -7.76 -2.48 -5.83
N TYR A 187 -7.57 -3.75 -6.18
CA TYR A 187 -8.51 -4.83 -5.85
C TYR A 187 -8.73 -4.96 -4.34
N GLY A 188 -7.69 -4.72 -3.53
CA GLY A 188 -7.77 -4.81 -2.08
C GLY A 188 -8.71 -3.77 -1.48
N SER A 189 -8.58 -2.51 -1.91
CA SER A 189 -9.47 -1.43 -1.48
C SER A 189 -10.91 -1.65 -1.95
N VAL A 190 -11.10 -2.17 -3.17
CA VAL A 190 -12.42 -2.55 -3.67
C VAL A 190 -13.03 -3.67 -2.81
N ALA A 191 -12.29 -4.74 -2.53
CA ALA A 191 -12.78 -5.84 -1.71
C ALA A 191 -13.10 -5.40 -0.28
N ALA A 192 -12.27 -4.56 0.33
CA ALA A 192 -12.50 -4.03 1.66
C ALA A 192 -13.80 -3.22 1.75
N ARG A 193 -14.06 -2.34 0.76
CA ARG A 193 -15.34 -1.59 0.69
C ARG A 193 -16.55 -2.51 0.53
N GLU A 194 -16.46 -3.50 -0.37
CA GLU A 194 -17.52 -4.51 -0.59
C GLU A 194 -17.83 -5.37 0.66
N LEU A 195 -16.86 -5.46 1.59
CA LEU A 195 -16.98 -6.18 2.86
C LEU A 195 -17.31 -5.25 4.05
N GLY A 196 -17.35 -3.93 3.86
CA GLY A 196 -17.50 -2.97 4.95
C GLY A 196 -16.31 -2.94 5.93
N MET A 197 -15.12 -3.29 5.45
CA MET A 197 -13.88 -3.41 6.22
C MET A 197 -12.91 -2.28 5.91
N GLU A 198 -11.97 -2.05 6.81
CA GLU A 198 -10.89 -1.08 6.60
C GLU A 198 -9.69 -1.78 5.95
N PRO A 199 -9.21 -1.35 4.77
CA PRO A 199 -8.02 -1.92 4.17
C PRO A 199 -6.73 -1.42 4.86
N ALA A 200 -5.74 -2.29 4.92
CA ALA A 200 -4.35 -1.94 5.17
C ALA A 200 -3.46 -2.64 4.14
N PHE A 201 -2.32 -2.05 3.82
CA PHE A 201 -1.45 -2.57 2.77
C PHE A 201 -0.01 -2.66 3.27
N VAL A 202 0.65 -3.75 2.86
CA VAL A 202 2.09 -3.93 2.90
C VAL A 202 2.48 -4.46 1.54
N CYS A 203 2.69 -3.55 0.60
CA CYS A 203 2.96 -3.90 -0.78
C CYS A 203 4.04 -3.01 -1.38
N TYR A 204 4.75 -3.59 -2.34
CA TYR A 204 5.93 -2.98 -2.94
C TYR A 204 6.11 -3.54 -4.36
N SER A 205 6.24 -2.69 -5.37
CA SER A 205 6.33 -3.13 -6.76
C SER A 205 7.58 -3.99 -7.01
N GLY A 206 7.40 -5.04 -7.82
CA GLY A 206 8.47 -6.00 -8.12
C GLY A 206 8.87 -6.92 -6.96
N ILE A 207 8.27 -6.80 -5.77
CA ILE A 207 8.66 -7.59 -4.60
C ILE A 207 8.33 -9.09 -4.78
N SER A 208 9.26 -9.91 -4.32
CA SER A 208 9.14 -11.37 -4.17
C SER A 208 9.14 -11.73 -2.68
N ILE A 209 8.93 -13.01 -2.33
CA ILE A 209 8.93 -13.44 -0.93
C ILE A 209 10.27 -13.12 -0.25
N ARG A 210 11.38 -13.48 -0.91
CA ARG A 210 12.74 -13.11 -0.51
C ARG A 210 13.31 -12.04 -1.45
N HIS A 211 14.35 -11.35 -1.01
CA HIS A 211 15.09 -10.42 -1.85
C HIS A 211 15.79 -11.13 -3.02
N HIS A 212 15.66 -10.54 -4.22
CA HIS A 212 16.41 -10.89 -5.42
C HIS A 212 16.85 -9.60 -6.13
N GLU A 213 18.15 -9.48 -6.42
CA GLU A 213 18.78 -8.24 -6.95
C GLU A 213 18.12 -7.72 -8.24
N VAL A 214 17.65 -8.61 -9.10
CA VAL A 214 17.00 -8.26 -10.38
C VAL A 214 15.51 -7.92 -10.26
N MET A 215 14.93 -8.03 -9.06
CA MET A 215 13.49 -7.84 -8.83
C MET A 215 13.21 -6.52 -8.11
N ALA A 216 13.47 -6.47 -6.81
CA ALA A 216 13.26 -5.30 -5.97
C ALA A 216 14.34 -5.28 -4.88
N LYS A 217 14.56 -4.12 -4.25
CA LYS A 217 15.56 -3.92 -3.18
C LYS A 217 15.31 -4.81 -1.95
N TYR A 218 14.06 -5.25 -1.75
CA TYR A 218 13.64 -6.02 -0.59
C TYR A 218 12.87 -7.27 -1.02
N GLY A 219 12.84 -8.29 -0.17
CA GLY A 219 11.76 -9.29 -0.18
C GLY A 219 10.68 -8.92 0.84
N ILE A 220 9.48 -9.48 0.71
CA ILE A 220 8.42 -9.17 1.68
C ILE A 220 8.77 -9.62 3.11
N LEU A 221 9.59 -10.67 3.23
CA LEU A 221 10.15 -11.14 4.50
C LEU A 221 11.05 -10.07 5.17
N ASP A 222 11.58 -9.12 4.41
CA ASP A 222 12.37 -8.02 4.93
C ASP A 222 11.51 -6.89 5.50
N LEU A 223 10.26 -6.75 5.03
CA LEU A 223 9.42 -5.58 5.28
C LEU A 223 8.26 -5.87 6.24
N TYR A 224 7.69 -7.07 6.21
CA TYR A 224 6.37 -7.33 6.79
C TYR A 224 6.29 -7.18 8.32
N GLU A 225 7.37 -7.40 9.07
CA GLU A 225 7.36 -7.19 10.53
C GLU A 225 7.57 -5.71 10.95
N TYR A 226 7.91 -4.83 10.00
CA TYR A 226 8.37 -3.47 10.29
C TYR A 226 7.32 -2.41 10.00
N ALA A 227 7.43 -1.27 10.69
CA ALA A 227 6.55 -0.12 10.46
C ALA A 227 6.80 0.47 9.07
N ASP A 228 8.06 0.79 8.76
CA ASP A 228 8.48 1.31 7.46
C ASP A 228 10.00 1.15 7.23
N ARG A 229 10.45 -0.09 6.99
CA ARG A 229 11.89 -0.37 6.78
C ARG A 229 12.46 0.38 5.57
N GLY A 230 11.67 0.60 4.52
CA GLY A 230 12.12 1.30 3.32
C GLY A 230 12.54 2.73 3.61
N LEU A 231 11.68 3.47 4.34
CA LEU A 231 11.97 4.81 4.84
C LEU A 231 13.18 4.82 5.79
N GLN A 232 13.19 3.92 6.77
CA GLN A 232 14.22 3.91 7.82
C GLN A 232 15.60 3.63 7.25
N ASP A 233 15.72 2.67 6.31
CA ASP A 233 16.96 2.42 5.59
C ASP A 233 17.40 3.65 4.78
N ALA A 234 16.47 4.35 4.11
CA ALA A 234 16.78 5.56 3.34
C ALA A 234 17.29 6.72 4.21
N LYS A 235 16.89 6.74 5.49
CA LYS A 235 17.32 7.71 6.49
C LYS A 235 18.52 7.23 7.33
N GLY A 236 18.99 6.00 7.12
CA GLY A 236 20.07 5.41 7.92
C GLY A 236 19.67 5.14 9.38
N GLN A 237 18.39 4.89 9.62
CA GLN A 237 17.80 4.59 10.92
C GLN A 237 17.63 3.08 11.10
N GLU A 238 17.68 2.61 12.35
CA GLU A 238 17.40 1.21 12.66
C GLU A 238 15.90 0.89 12.41
N PRO A 239 15.57 -0.21 11.70
CA PRO A 239 14.19 -0.54 11.40
C PRO A 239 13.35 -0.83 12.65
N GLU A 240 12.21 -0.16 12.78
CA GLU A 240 11.27 -0.33 13.89
C GLU A 240 10.23 -1.40 13.57
N LYS A 241 10.03 -2.36 14.48
CA LYS A 241 8.96 -3.36 14.32
C LYS A 241 7.59 -2.70 14.46
N TRP A 242 6.67 -3.08 13.57
CA TRP A 242 5.28 -2.64 13.69
C TRP A 242 4.63 -3.25 14.93
N ASN A 243 3.97 -2.43 15.74
CA ASN A 243 3.20 -2.92 16.86
C ASN A 243 1.82 -3.41 16.40
N PHE A 244 1.72 -4.69 16.07
CA PHE A 244 0.47 -5.34 15.65
C PHE A 244 -0.66 -5.30 16.69
N SER A 245 -0.38 -4.98 17.97
CA SER A 245 -1.45 -4.80 18.97
C SER A 245 -2.26 -3.52 18.79
N LEU A 246 -1.73 -2.54 18.06
CA LEU A 246 -2.43 -1.28 17.75
C LEU A 246 -3.64 -1.53 16.83
N ARG A 247 -3.52 -2.48 15.90
CA ARG A 247 -4.58 -2.84 14.95
C ARG A 247 -4.34 -4.26 14.46
N GLN A 248 -5.14 -5.20 14.94
CA GLN A 248 -5.13 -6.59 14.48
C GLN A 248 -6.01 -6.75 13.23
N SER A 249 -5.48 -7.45 12.23
CA SER A 249 -6.23 -7.80 11.03
C SER A 249 -7.09 -9.03 11.28
N SER A 250 -8.37 -8.95 10.90
CA SER A 250 -9.26 -10.11 10.96
C SER A 250 -9.10 -11.04 9.74
N ILE A 251 -8.61 -10.49 8.64
CA ILE A 251 -8.30 -11.19 7.40
C ILE A 251 -6.95 -10.66 6.89
N VAL A 252 -6.06 -11.55 6.45
CA VAL A 252 -4.83 -11.19 5.76
C VAL A 252 -4.82 -11.86 4.40
N VAL A 253 -4.66 -11.09 3.33
CA VAL A 253 -4.61 -11.60 1.95
C VAL A 253 -3.19 -11.44 1.43
N ILE A 254 -2.53 -12.55 1.13
CA ILE A 254 -1.19 -12.59 0.55
C ILE A 254 -1.34 -12.83 -0.95
N ASN A 255 -1.14 -11.81 -1.78
CA ASN A 255 -1.13 -11.96 -3.24
C ASN A 255 0.30 -11.78 -3.75
N LEU A 256 1.09 -12.86 -3.67
CA LEU A 256 2.50 -12.90 -4.03
C LEU A 256 2.83 -14.20 -4.76
N GLY A 257 3.83 -14.13 -5.64
CA GLY A 257 4.28 -15.24 -6.49
C GLY A 257 4.55 -14.80 -7.93
N THR A 258 4.00 -13.67 -8.38
CA THR A 258 4.19 -13.12 -9.73
C THR A 258 5.67 -12.88 -10.02
N ASN A 259 6.36 -12.22 -9.09
CA ASN A 259 7.78 -11.88 -9.20
C ASN A 259 8.68 -13.07 -8.86
N ASP A 260 8.27 -13.92 -7.93
CA ASP A 260 8.99 -15.15 -7.58
C ASP A 260 9.10 -16.10 -8.78
N ARG A 261 8.09 -16.14 -9.67
CA ARG A 261 8.17 -16.88 -10.94
C ARG A 261 9.36 -16.41 -11.79
N ASN A 262 9.60 -15.10 -11.85
CA ASN A 262 10.75 -14.54 -12.57
C ASN A 262 12.06 -14.85 -11.86
N ALA A 263 12.09 -14.76 -10.53
CA ALA A 263 13.25 -15.16 -9.74
C ALA A 263 13.63 -16.63 -9.97
N VAL A 264 12.65 -17.55 -9.97
CA VAL A 264 12.87 -18.96 -10.29
C VAL A 264 13.42 -19.11 -11.71
N ALA A 265 12.81 -18.44 -12.70
CA ALA A 265 13.20 -18.55 -14.11
C ALA A 265 14.59 -17.97 -14.42
N TRP A 266 15.00 -16.90 -13.74
CA TRP A 266 16.22 -16.14 -14.04
C TRP A 266 17.39 -16.46 -13.10
N SER A 267 17.20 -17.27 -12.05
CA SER A 267 18.23 -17.61 -11.08
C SER A 267 19.32 -18.58 -11.57
N GLU A 268 19.23 -19.07 -12.80
CA GLU A 268 20.11 -20.13 -13.33
C GLU A 268 20.17 -21.38 -12.42
N GLY A 269 19.06 -21.66 -11.72
CA GLY A 269 18.92 -22.82 -10.81
C GLY A 269 19.39 -22.57 -9.37
N THR A 270 19.85 -21.36 -9.04
CA THR A 270 20.23 -21.00 -7.66
C THR A 270 19.02 -20.73 -6.76
N TYR A 271 17.84 -20.49 -7.34
CA TYR A 271 16.58 -20.38 -6.64
C TYR A 271 15.52 -21.24 -7.33
N THR A 272 14.97 -22.20 -6.60
CA THR A 272 14.03 -23.19 -7.16
C THR A 272 12.62 -23.01 -6.60
N GLU A 273 11.64 -23.67 -7.21
CA GLU A 273 10.30 -23.76 -6.63
C GLU A 273 10.30 -24.36 -5.20
N ALA A 274 11.25 -25.23 -4.88
CA ALA A 274 11.37 -25.79 -3.54
C ALA A 274 11.83 -24.74 -2.52
N ASP A 275 12.68 -23.80 -2.93
CA ASP A 275 13.10 -22.68 -2.10
C ASP A 275 11.96 -21.67 -1.94
N PHE A 276 11.25 -21.37 -3.03
CA PHE A 276 10.00 -20.60 -2.97
C PHE A 276 9.00 -21.17 -1.98
N ARG A 277 8.74 -22.49 -2.03
CA ARG A 277 7.81 -23.13 -1.09
C ARG A 277 8.23 -22.95 0.37
N LYS A 278 9.52 -23.07 0.68
CA LYS A 278 10.05 -22.84 2.04
C LYS A 278 9.91 -21.38 2.48
N ASP A 279 10.24 -20.45 1.59
CA ASP A 279 10.16 -19.02 1.89
C ASP A 279 8.70 -18.58 2.06
N TYR A 280 7.77 -19.14 1.27
CA TYR A 280 6.33 -18.88 1.40
C TYR A 280 5.76 -19.47 2.69
N GLU A 281 6.16 -20.68 3.08
CA GLU A 281 5.79 -21.26 4.39
C GLU A 281 6.29 -20.39 5.54
N LYS A 282 7.52 -19.87 5.45
CA LYS A 282 8.08 -18.92 6.42
C LYS A 282 7.23 -17.64 6.49
N LEU A 283 6.82 -17.08 5.35
CA LEU A 283 5.95 -15.90 5.33
C LEU A 283 4.61 -16.18 6.04
N ILE A 284 3.96 -17.32 5.76
CA ILE A 284 2.72 -17.72 6.43
C ILE A 284 2.93 -17.78 7.95
N GLY A 285 4.03 -18.38 8.40
CA GLY A 285 4.38 -18.44 9.82
C GLY A 285 4.47 -17.05 10.47
N ILE A 286 5.21 -16.13 9.85
CA ILE A 286 5.34 -14.76 10.35
C ILE A 286 3.98 -14.04 10.37
N VAL A 287 3.18 -14.18 9.30
CA VAL A 287 1.83 -13.58 9.23
C VAL A 287 0.94 -14.10 10.34
N ARG A 288 0.97 -15.41 10.61
CA ARG A 288 0.22 -16.05 11.70
C ARG A 288 0.69 -15.56 13.07
N ASP A 289 2.00 -15.42 13.29
CA ASP A 289 2.54 -14.91 14.56
C ASP A 289 2.12 -13.45 14.82
N CYS A 290 2.13 -12.62 13.77
CA CYS A 290 1.72 -11.22 13.85
C CYS A 290 0.20 -11.04 13.96
N ASN A 291 -0.59 -11.93 13.36
CA ASN A 291 -2.06 -11.93 13.38
C ASN A 291 -2.62 -13.32 13.77
N PRO A 292 -2.55 -13.70 15.07
CA PRO A 292 -2.87 -15.06 15.53
C PRO A 292 -4.26 -15.55 15.15
N ASP A 293 -5.24 -14.65 15.12
CA ASP A 293 -6.65 -14.99 14.91
C ASP A 293 -7.16 -14.78 13.48
N ALA A 294 -6.35 -14.22 12.59
CA ALA A 294 -6.77 -13.83 11.25
C ALA A 294 -7.14 -15.04 10.38
N LEU A 295 -8.09 -14.85 9.47
CA LEU A 295 -8.20 -15.69 8.29
C LEU A 295 -7.09 -15.31 7.30
N ILE A 296 -6.17 -16.22 7.01
CA ILE A 296 -5.10 -16.01 6.02
C ILE A 296 -5.54 -16.56 4.66
N ILE A 297 -5.51 -15.72 3.63
CA ILE A 297 -5.86 -16.10 2.26
C ILE A 297 -4.61 -15.95 1.40
N CYS A 298 -4.01 -17.07 1.02
CA CYS A 298 -2.89 -17.11 0.09
C CYS A 298 -3.44 -17.09 -1.33
N ALA A 299 -3.46 -15.90 -1.92
CA ALA A 299 -3.94 -15.64 -3.25
C ALA A 299 -2.81 -15.63 -4.29
N LEU A 300 -3.17 -15.85 -5.55
CA LEU A 300 -2.29 -15.53 -6.69
C LEU A 300 -3.11 -15.03 -7.87
N GLY A 301 -2.65 -13.93 -8.47
CA GLY A 301 -3.16 -13.40 -9.73
C GLY A 301 -3.26 -11.86 -9.75
N SER A 302 -3.71 -11.25 -10.85
CA SER A 302 -4.29 -11.90 -12.03
C SER A 302 -3.32 -12.13 -13.20
N MET A 303 -2.03 -11.81 -13.04
CA MET A 303 -1.05 -11.76 -14.14
C MET A 303 -0.35 -13.09 -14.43
N ASP A 304 -0.04 -13.88 -13.41
CA ASP A 304 0.67 -15.17 -13.55
C ASP A 304 0.10 -16.19 -12.55
N TYR A 305 0.27 -17.48 -12.84
CA TYR A 305 -0.23 -18.59 -12.02
C TYR A 305 0.75 -19.76 -11.88
N TYR A 306 1.98 -19.63 -12.37
CA TYR A 306 2.98 -20.69 -12.42
C TYR A 306 3.20 -21.33 -11.05
N LEU A 307 3.22 -20.51 -9.99
CA LEU A 307 3.46 -20.97 -8.62
C LEU A 307 2.19 -21.29 -7.83
N PHE A 308 0.98 -21.22 -8.42
CA PHE A 308 -0.26 -21.41 -7.67
C PHE A 308 -0.33 -22.79 -7.00
N ASP A 309 0.01 -23.85 -7.72
CA ASP A 309 -0.04 -25.21 -7.18
C ASP A 309 1.01 -25.42 -6.07
N SER A 310 2.16 -24.73 -6.17
CA SER A 310 3.15 -24.68 -5.10
C SER A 310 2.63 -23.98 -3.85
N ILE A 311 1.90 -22.86 -4.00
CA ILE A 311 1.26 -22.15 -2.89
C ILE A 311 0.18 -23.04 -2.25
N ALA A 312 -0.66 -23.70 -3.04
CA ALA A 312 -1.69 -24.61 -2.55
C ALA A 312 -1.10 -25.78 -1.74
N ALA A 313 -0.04 -26.41 -2.25
CA ALA A 313 0.65 -27.47 -1.54
C ALA A 313 1.24 -26.99 -0.20
N VAL A 314 1.84 -25.79 -0.16
CA VAL A 314 2.36 -25.19 1.08
C VAL A 314 1.24 -24.94 2.07
N VAL A 315 0.12 -24.36 1.63
CA VAL A 315 -1.03 -24.08 2.49
C VAL A 315 -1.60 -25.37 3.07
N ASP A 316 -1.81 -26.41 2.27
CA ASP A 316 -2.33 -27.68 2.75
C ASP A 316 -1.38 -28.35 3.76
N GLN A 317 -0.07 -28.32 3.49
CA GLN A 317 0.94 -28.85 4.41
C GLN A 317 0.99 -28.04 5.73
N TYR A 318 0.92 -26.72 5.65
CA TYR A 318 0.91 -25.84 6.81
C TYR A 318 -0.33 -26.08 7.69
N LYS A 319 -1.52 -26.19 7.09
CA LYS A 319 -2.77 -26.57 7.79
C LYS A 319 -2.60 -27.86 8.57
N MET A 320 -2.07 -28.90 7.94
CA MET A 320 -1.90 -30.21 8.55
C MET A 320 -0.89 -30.18 9.70
N ASN A 321 0.26 -29.54 9.49
CA ASN A 321 1.34 -29.48 10.48
C ASN A 321 0.96 -28.69 11.74
N ASN A 322 0.23 -27.58 11.54
CA ASN A 322 -0.09 -26.64 12.62
C ASN A 322 -1.52 -26.79 13.17
N LYS A 323 -2.35 -27.65 12.56
CA LYS A 323 -3.80 -27.77 12.84
C LYS A 323 -4.52 -26.42 12.71
N ASP A 324 -4.05 -25.58 11.80
CA ASP A 324 -4.61 -24.25 11.54
C ASP A 324 -5.70 -24.36 10.48
N SER A 325 -6.96 -24.14 10.86
CA SER A 325 -8.10 -24.14 9.94
C SER A 325 -8.40 -22.76 9.34
N LYS A 326 -7.77 -21.69 9.83
CA LYS A 326 -8.00 -20.30 9.41
C LYS A 326 -7.02 -19.86 8.32
N ILE A 327 -6.73 -20.74 7.38
CA ILE A 327 -5.91 -20.43 6.20
C ILE A 327 -6.56 -21.07 4.96
N THR A 328 -6.44 -20.46 3.79
CA THR A 328 -6.94 -21.03 2.53
C THR A 328 -6.22 -20.44 1.33
N THR A 329 -6.32 -21.10 0.19
CA THR A 329 -5.91 -20.51 -1.09
C THR A 329 -7.06 -19.84 -1.82
N PHE A 330 -6.71 -18.90 -2.70
CA PHE A 330 -7.65 -18.25 -3.61
C PHE A 330 -6.98 -17.94 -4.95
N LYS A 331 -7.60 -18.30 -6.07
CA LYS A 331 -7.06 -18.02 -7.41
C LYS A 331 -7.92 -16.95 -8.08
N PHE A 332 -7.34 -15.79 -8.36
CA PHE A 332 -8.06 -14.77 -9.12
C PHE A 332 -8.31 -15.23 -10.55
N THR A 333 -9.37 -14.70 -11.16
CA THR A 333 -9.59 -14.84 -12.59
C THR A 333 -8.50 -14.11 -13.38
N SER A 334 -7.94 -14.74 -14.43
CA SER A 334 -6.92 -14.15 -15.29
C SER A 334 -7.34 -12.83 -15.90
N MET A 335 -6.41 -11.89 -15.96
CA MET A 335 -6.56 -10.73 -16.84
C MET A 335 -6.29 -11.12 -18.28
N MET A 336 -6.90 -10.40 -19.21
CA MET A 336 -6.43 -10.36 -20.59
C MET A 336 -5.35 -9.28 -20.75
N ASN A 337 -4.29 -9.58 -21.49
CA ASN A 337 -3.23 -8.63 -21.84
C ASN A 337 -3.64 -7.65 -22.97
N ILE A 338 -4.93 -7.59 -23.27
CA ILE A 338 -5.52 -6.73 -24.30
C ILE A 338 -6.89 -6.24 -23.82
N GLY A 339 -7.35 -5.13 -24.37
CA GLY A 339 -8.68 -4.60 -24.09
C GLY A 339 -8.78 -3.97 -22.71
N ALA A 340 -9.96 -4.09 -22.07
CA ALA A 340 -10.27 -3.35 -20.86
C ALA A 340 -9.51 -3.83 -19.62
N ASP A 341 -8.95 -5.04 -19.64
CA ASP A 341 -8.28 -5.64 -18.48
C ASP A 341 -6.87 -5.11 -18.24
N VAL A 342 -6.21 -4.59 -19.28
CA VAL A 342 -4.80 -4.18 -19.24
C VAL A 342 -4.67 -2.67 -19.06
N GLY A 343 -3.88 -2.29 -18.07
CA GLY A 343 -3.43 -0.93 -17.78
C GLY A 343 -1.96 -0.75 -18.12
N GLY A 344 -1.31 0.23 -17.50
CA GLY A 344 0.08 0.61 -17.76
C GLY A 344 1.06 -0.52 -17.49
N CYS A 345 2.13 -0.59 -18.29
CA CYS A 345 3.18 -1.62 -18.18
C CYS A 345 2.63 -3.05 -18.10
N MET A 346 1.56 -3.34 -18.85
CA MET A 346 0.87 -4.64 -18.87
C MET A 346 0.26 -5.08 -17.53
N HIS A 347 0.06 -4.18 -16.56
CA HIS A 347 -0.56 -4.49 -15.27
C HIS A 347 -2.10 -4.46 -15.35
N PRO A 348 -2.83 -4.96 -14.34
CA PRO A 348 -4.29 -4.87 -14.31
C PRO A 348 -4.78 -3.42 -14.35
N SER A 349 -5.73 -3.12 -15.22
CA SER A 349 -6.40 -1.82 -15.25
C SER A 349 -7.33 -1.65 -14.04
N LYS A 350 -7.80 -0.43 -13.79
CA LYS A 350 -8.87 -0.15 -12.81
C LYS A 350 -10.14 -1.01 -13.05
N PHE A 351 -10.45 -1.33 -14.30
CA PHE A 351 -11.59 -2.19 -14.63
C PHE A 351 -11.33 -3.62 -14.13
N LYS A 352 -10.13 -4.15 -14.37
CA LYS A 352 -9.75 -5.48 -13.87
C LYS A 352 -9.69 -5.53 -12.35
N HIS A 353 -9.11 -4.53 -11.69
CA HIS A 353 -9.09 -4.44 -10.24
C HIS A 353 -10.49 -4.42 -9.63
N ALA A 354 -11.45 -3.71 -10.23
CA ALA A 354 -12.83 -3.72 -9.79
C ALA A 354 -13.45 -5.13 -9.86
N GLY A 355 -13.15 -5.89 -10.91
CA GLY A 355 -13.55 -7.30 -11.03
C GLY A 355 -12.91 -8.18 -9.96
N MET A 356 -11.59 -8.10 -9.80
CA MET A 356 -10.84 -8.86 -8.79
C MET A 356 -11.33 -8.58 -7.36
N GLY A 357 -11.61 -7.31 -7.04
CA GLY A 357 -12.09 -6.94 -5.71
C GLY A 357 -13.46 -7.54 -5.38
N ARG A 358 -14.39 -7.54 -6.35
CA ARG A 358 -15.69 -8.21 -6.20
C ARG A 358 -15.54 -9.72 -6.06
N GLU A 359 -14.71 -10.34 -6.89
CA GLU A 359 -14.43 -11.78 -6.86
C GLU A 359 -13.91 -12.22 -5.49
N LEU A 360 -12.95 -11.47 -4.93
CA LEU A 360 -12.40 -11.75 -3.61
C LEU A 360 -13.42 -11.51 -2.49
N ALA A 361 -14.20 -10.43 -2.56
CA ALA A 361 -15.23 -10.14 -1.56
C ALA A 361 -16.32 -11.22 -1.53
N GLU A 362 -16.78 -11.69 -2.69
CA GLU A 362 -17.73 -12.80 -2.81
C GLU A 362 -17.16 -14.09 -2.23
N PHE A 363 -15.90 -14.42 -2.53
CA PHE A 363 -15.22 -15.57 -1.95
C PHE A 363 -15.16 -15.49 -0.42
N ILE A 364 -14.75 -14.33 0.13
CA ILE A 364 -14.65 -14.11 1.58
C ILE A 364 -16.02 -14.24 2.25
N LYS A 365 -17.08 -13.67 1.66
CA LYS A 365 -18.46 -13.81 2.17
C LYS A 365 -18.85 -15.29 2.26
N LYS A 366 -18.61 -16.06 1.19
CA LYS A 366 -18.96 -17.48 1.10
C LYS A 366 -18.25 -18.36 2.14
N ILE A 367 -16.98 -18.10 2.45
CA ILE A 367 -16.23 -18.93 3.42
C ILE A 367 -16.45 -18.51 4.88
N ARG A 368 -17.17 -17.40 5.12
CA ARG A 368 -17.56 -16.92 6.44
C ARG A 368 -18.99 -17.28 6.83
N GLU A 369 -19.82 -17.69 5.87
CA GLU A 369 -21.11 -18.35 6.08
C GLU A 369 -20.90 -19.75 6.67
#